data_AF-A0A160TZB8-F1
#
_entry.id   AF-A0A160TZB8-F1
#
_cell.length_a   1.000
_cell.length_b   1.000
_cell.length_c   1.000
_cell.angle_alpha   90.00
_cell.angle_beta   90.00
_cell.angle_gamma   90.00
#
_symmetry.space_group_name_H-M   'P 1'
#
loop_
_entity.id
_entity.type
_entity.pdbx_description
1 polymer ?
#
loop_
_entity_poly.entity_id
_entity_poly.type
_entity_poly.pdbx_seq_one_letter_code
_entity_poly.pdbx_strand_id
1 'polypeptide(L)'
;MSPESRYLRFFSGANPVPDAVVHSLANADGKAHIAWGILDASEDDTPLMAAAHAIRAEPDSKRAELALGVLDQYQAHGLSRLLIASVALSCRAQGITTLEAETLPENRKANSLFKALGGKVIRPLPPTTVWEFEVDDLIDQLKHMEKPEGLRAVFSTNG
;
A
#
# COMPACT_ATOMS: atom_id res chain seq x y z
N MET A 1 10.29 4.40 -11.19
CA MET A 1 8.89 4.62 -10.78
C MET A 1 7.99 4.43 -11.98
N SER A 2 7.12 3.42 -11.94
CA SER A 2 6.27 3.04 -13.07
C SER A 2 4.99 3.89 -13.16
N PRO A 3 4.28 3.91 -14.30
CA PRO A 3 2.98 4.59 -14.45
C PRO A 3 1.92 4.14 -13.44
N GLU A 4 1.94 2.87 -13.05
CA GLU A 4 0.99 2.23 -12.12
C GLU A 4 1.13 2.79 -10.71
N SER A 5 2.35 2.82 -10.18
CA SER A 5 2.64 3.40 -8.86
C SER A 5 2.30 4.88 -8.81
N ARG A 6 2.51 5.58 -9.93
CA ARG A 6 2.14 7.00 -10.07
C ARG A 6 0.63 7.17 -10.01
N TYR A 7 -0.12 6.31 -10.69
CA TYR A 7 -1.58 6.34 -10.67
C TYR A 7 -2.15 6.06 -9.27
N LEU A 8 -1.71 5.00 -8.60
CA LEU A 8 -2.18 4.65 -7.26
C LEU A 8 -1.91 5.75 -6.23
N ARG A 9 -0.76 6.42 -6.32
CA ARG A 9 -0.45 7.61 -5.51
C ARG A 9 -1.44 8.76 -5.71
N PHE A 10 -2.04 8.86 -6.89
CA PHE A 10 -3.03 9.87 -7.27
C PHE A 10 -4.46 9.33 -7.33
N PHE A 11 -4.72 8.15 -6.75
CA PHE A 11 -6.07 7.56 -6.69
C PHE A 11 -7.06 8.33 -5.80
N SER A 12 -6.70 9.54 -5.38
CA SER A 12 -7.61 10.57 -4.90
C SER A 12 -7.70 11.67 -5.97
N GLY A 13 -8.67 11.56 -6.90
CA GLY A 13 -8.98 12.64 -7.84
C GLY A 13 -9.31 12.23 -9.28
N ALA A 14 -10.62 12.18 -9.57
CA ALA A 14 -11.34 12.65 -10.76
C ALA A 14 -10.92 12.27 -12.21
N ASN A 15 -9.89 11.46 -12.48
CA ASN A 15 -9.59 11.02 -13.85
C ASN A 15 -9.85 9.52 -14.06
N PRO A 16 -10.51 9.12 -15.17
CA PRO A 16 -10.69 7.71 -15.50
C PRO A 16 -9.33 7.03 -15.64
N VAL A 17 -9.23 5.81 -15.08
CA VAL A 17 -8.01 4.99 -15.16
C VAL A 17 -7.80 4.62 -16.63
N PRO A 18 -6.61 4.81 -17.21
CA PRO A 18 -6.32 4.23 -18.51
C PRO A 18 -6.39 2.69 -18.43
N ASP A 19 -7.02 2.05 -19.42
CA ASP A 19 -7.20 0.58 -19.44
C ASP A 19 -5.88 -0.19 -19.27
N ALA A 20 -4.78 0.34 -19.81
CA ALA A 20 -3.45 -0.25 -19.65
C ALA A 20 -3.00 -0.29 -18.18
N VAL A 21 -3.34 0.73 -17.38
CA VAL A 21 -3.03 0.78 -15.95
C VAL A 21 -3.94 -0.17 -15.18
N VAL A 22 -5.22 -0.26 -15.53
CA VAL A 22 -6.14 -1.25 -14.94
C VAL A 22 -5.63 -2.67 -15.18
N HIS A 23 -5.28 -2.99 -16.43
CA HIS A 23 -4.82 -4.31 -16.80
C HIS A 23 -3.51 -4.68 -16.09
N SER A 24 -2.58 -3.73 -16.01
CA SER A 24 -1.31 -3.90 -15.30
C SER A 24 -1.53 -4.14 -13.80
N LEU A 25 -2.38 -3.33 -13.15
CA LEU A 25 -2.72 -3.48 -11.73
C LEU A 25 -3.47 -4.78 -11.43
N ALA A 26 -4.29 -5.26 -12.36
CA ALA A 26 -5.03 -6.51 -12.25
C ALA A 26 -4.14 -7.75 -12.44
N ASN A 27 -2.97 -7.62 -13.04
CA ASN A 27 -2.05 -8.74 -13.33
C ASN A 27 -1.12 -9.07 -12.15
N ALA A 28 -1.69 -9.14 -10.93
CA ALA A 28 -0.95 -9.45 -9.72
C ALA A 28 -0.71 -10.97 -9.59
N ASP A 29 0.55 -11.40 -9.74
CA ASP A 29 0.96 -12.80 -9.70
C ASP A 29 1.21 -13.35 -8.28
N GLY A 30 1.15 -12.47 -7.27
CA GLY A 30 1.40 -12.81 -5.86
C GLY A 30 2.88 -13.02 -5.50
N LYS A 31 3.83 -12.79 -6.42
CA LYS A 31 5.28 -12.99 -6.22
C LYS A 31 6.09 -11.74 -6.53
N ALA A 32 6.05 -11.30 -7.79
CA ALA A 32 6.67 -10.06 -8.25
C ALA A 32 5.71 -8.88 -8.09
N HIS A 33 4.41 -9.15 -8.19
CA HIS A 33 3.34 -8.17 -8.01
C HIS A 33 2.29 -8.71 -7.03
N ILE A 34 2.31 -8.18 -5.81
CA ILE A 34 1.35 -8.49 -4.77
C ILE A 34 0.29 -7.39 -4.77
N ALA A 35 -0.99 -7.77 -4.66
CA ALA A 35 -2.11 -6.84 -4.60
C ALA A 35 -3.10 -7.25 -3.50
N TRP A 36 -3.64 -6.24 -2.81
CA TRP A 36 -4.73 -6.40 -1.85
C TRP A 36 -5.79 -5.32 -2.10
N GLY A 37 -7.06 -5.68 -1.98
CA GLY A 37 -8.19 -4.77 -2.12
C GLY A 37 -9.16 -4.87 -0.94
N ILE A 38 -9.90 -3.79 -0.69
CA ILE A 38 -11.03 -3.76 0.24
C ILE A 38 -12.28 -3.45 -0.58
N LEU A 39 -13.28 -4.31 -0.49
CA LEU A 39 -14.57 -4.19 -1.17
C LEU A 39 -15.66 -3.80 -0.16
N ASP A 40 -16.65 -3.03 -0.60
CA ASP A 40 -17.84 -2.77 0.22
C ASP A 40 -18.88 -3.88 0.02
N ALA A 41 -18.88 -4.86 0.91
CA ALA A 41 -19.81 -5.99 0.83
C ALA A 41 -21.28 -5.63 1.11
N SER A 42 -21.59 -4.38 1.48
CA SER A 42 -22.95 -3.93 1.75
C SER A 42 -23.70 -3.43 0.50
N GLU A 43 -22.98 -3.18 -0.60
CA GLU A 43 -23.58 -2.81 -1.89
C GLU A 43 -23.62 -4.02 -2.83
N ASP A 44 -24.63 -4.05 -3.71
CA ASP A 44 -24.91 -5.20 -4.60
C ASP A 44 -23.73 -5.57 -5.52
N ASP A 45 -23.00 -4.56 -6.01
CA ASP A 45 -21.85 -4.75 -6.92
C ASP A 45 -20.51 -4.88 -6.18
N THR A 46 -20.51 -4.83 -4.85
CA THR A 46 -19.31 -4.93 -4.00
C THR A 46 -18.13 -4.03 -4.45
N PRO A 47 -18.34 -2.71 -4.58
CA PRO A 47 -17.37 -1.83 -5.21
C PRO A 47 -16.03 -1.79 -4.46
N LEU A 48 -14.95 -1.63 -5.21
CA LEU A 48 -13.60 -1.49 -4.66
C LEU A 48 -13.48 -0.15 -3.93
N MET A 49 -13.24 -0.20 -2.63
CA MET A 49 -13.06 0.98 -1.77
C MET A 49 -11.62 1.48 -1.76
N ALA A 50 -10.66 0.55 -1.75
CA ALA A 50 -9.24 0.81 -1.63
C ALA A 50 -8.41 -0.36 -2.15
N ALA A 51 -7.20 -0.07 -2.64
CA ALA A 51 -6.26 -1.10 -3.11
C ALA A 51 -4.81 -0.72 -2.79
N ALA A 52 -4.00 -1.72 -2.45
CA ALA A 52 -2.57 -1.59 -2.26
C ALA A 52 -1.81 -2.65 -3.05
N HIS A 53 -0.62 -2.28 -3.51
CA HIS A 53 0.25 -3.13 -4.29
C HIS A 53 1.69 -3.05 -3.78
N ALA A 54 2.41 -4.17 -3.87
CA ALA A 54 3.86 -4.22 -3.79
C ALA A 54 4.42 -4.82 -5.07
N ILE A 55 5.29 -4.07 -5.76
CA ILE A 55 5.80 -4.44 -7.09
C ILE A 55 7.33 -4.48 -7.05
N ARG A 56 7.94 -5.64 -7.34
CA ARG A 56 9.39 -5.72 -7.52
C ARG A 56 9.80 -5.15 -8.88
N ALA A 57 10.95 -4.49 -8.91
CA ALA A 57 11.58 -4.12 -10.17
C ALA A 57 12.10 -5.35 -10.94
N GLU A 58 12.54 -6.38 -10.21
CA GLU A 58 13.06 -7.64 -10.75
C GLU A 58 12.48 -8.82 -9.96
N PRO A 59 12.19 -9.98 -10.58
CA PRO A 59 11.48 -11.10 -9.94
C PRO A 59 12.04 -11.54 -8.57
N ASP A 60 13.36 -11.53 -8.39
CA ASP A 60 14.03 -11.98 -7.16
C ASP A 60 14.46 -10.84 -6.22
N SER A 61 14.10 -9.60 -6.54
CA SER A 61 14.51 -8.42 -5.74
C SER A 61 13.89 -8.46 -4.35
N LYS A 62 14.69 -8.45 -3.28
CA LYS A 62 14.18 -8.33 -1.90
C LYS A 62 13.48 -6.99 -1.59
N ARG A 63 13.49 -6.05 -2.54
CA ARG A 63 12.88 -4.72 -2.44
C ARG A 63 11.70 -4.62 -3.40
N ALA A 64 10.61 -4.02 -2.96
CA ALA A 64 9.43 -3.76 -3.77
C ALA A 64 8.87 -2.34 -3.55
N GLU A 65 8.26 -1.77 -4.57
CA GLU A 65 7.56 -0.48 -4.49
C GLU A 65 6.15 -0.70 -3.94
N LEU A 66 5.84 -0.04 -2.82
CA LEU A 66 4.52 0.03 -2.19
C LEU A 66 3.73 1.21 -2.77
N ALA A 67 2.56 0.91 -3.32
CA ALA A 67 1.60 1.90 -3.79
C ALA A 67 0.21 1.61 -3.23
N LEU A 68 -0.54 2.64 -2.85
CA LEU A 68 -1.86 2.50 -2.21
C LEU A 68 -2.78 3.63 -2.66
N GLY A 69 -4.03 3.28 -2.97
CA GLY A 69 -5.13 4.19 -3.25
C GLY A 69 -6.35 3.92 -2.37
N VAL A 70 -7.05 4.97 -1.95
CA VAL A 70 -8.33 4.89 -1.22
C VAL A 70 -9.28 5.90 -1.84
N LEU A 71 -10.48 5.47 -2.23
CA LEU A 71 -11.49 6.39 -2.76
C LEU A 71 -11.85 7.45 -1.70
N ASP A 72 -12.10 8.68 -2.16
CA ASP A 72 -12.26 9.85 -1.29
C ASP A 72 -13.35 9.65 -0.23
N GLN A 73 -14.49 9.04 -0.59
CA GLN A 73 -15.60 8.75 0.31
C GLN A 73 -15.26 7.74 1.42
N TYR A 74 -14.18 6.98 1.26
CA TYR A 74 -13.73 5.95 2.20
C TYR A 74 -12.41 6.31 2.91
N GLN A 75 -11.91 7.55 2.73
CA GLN A 75 -10.74 8.03 3.47
C GLN A 75 -11.02 8.15 4.98
N ALA A 76 -9.95 8.15 5.79
CA ALA A 76 -9.99 8.30 7.24
C ALA A 76 -10.64 7.15 8.05
N HIS A 77 -11.00 6.04 7.41
CA HIS A 77 -11.50 4.82 8.08
C HIS A 77 -10.41 3.80 8.46
N GLY A 78 -9.13 4.16 8.32
CA GLY A 78 -8.02 3.27 8.66
C GLY A 78 -7.71 2.18 7.61
N LEU A 79 -8.42 2.17 6.47
CA LEU A 79 -8.25 1.20 5.37
C LEU A 79 -6.79 1.07 4.91
N SER A 80 -6.06 2.19 4.87
CA SER A 80 -4.63 2.20 4.52
C SER A 80 -3.79 1.30 5.42
N ARG A 81 -4.05 1.28 6.74
CA ARG A 81 -3.27 0.46 7.68
C ARG A 81 -3.57 -1.03 7.48
N LEU A 82 -4.83 -1.38 7.24
CA LEU A 82 -5.23 -2.76 6.96
C LEU A 82 -4.53 -3.27 5.69
N LEU A 83 -4.59 -2.48 4.61
CA LEU A 83 -3.96 -2.83 3.35
C LEU A 83 -2.43 -2.93 3.46
N ILE A 84 -1.77 -1.99 4.15
CA ILE A 84 -0.32 -2.05 4.36
C ILE A 84 0.06 -3.29 5.18
N ALA A 85 -0.72 -3.65 6.21
CA ALA A 85 -0.48 -4.87 6.98
C ALA A 85 -0.59 -6.13 6.12
N SER A 86 -1.66 -6.26 5.32
CA SER A 86 -1.84 -7.40 4.42
C SER A 86 -0.73 -7.49 3.38
N VAL A 87 -0.34 -6.38 2.77
CA VAL A 87 0.79 -6.33 1.83
C VAL A 87 2.09 -6.72 2.51
N ALA A 88 2.40 -6.18 3.69
CA ALA A 88 3.65 -6.47 4.39
C ALA A 88 3.77 -7.96 4.76
N LEU A 89 2.68 -8.59 5.20
CA LEU A 89 2.64 -10.03 5.51
C LEU A 89 2.88 -10.88 4.25
N SER A 90 2.22 -10.55 3.13
CA SER A 90 2.45 -11.22 1.85
C SER A 90 3.88 -11.01 1.34
N CYS A 91 4.42 -9.79 1.47
CA CYS A 91 5.79 -9.46 1.13
C CYS A 91 6.78 -10.33 1.89
N ARG A 92 6.62 -10.43 3.21
CA ARG A 92 7.45 -11.29 4.06
C ARG A 92 7.38 -12.75 3.62
N ALA A 93 6.19 -13.27 3.33
CA ALA A 93 6.01 -14.64 2.86
C ALA A 93 6.72 -14.91 1.51
N GLN A 94 6.88 -13.88 0.68
CA GLN A 94 7.61 -13.95 -0.59
C GLN A 94 9.09 -13.55 -0.48
N GLY A 95 9.61 -13.33 0.73
CA GLY A 95 11.01 -12.95 0.96
C GLY A 95 11.35 -11.51 0.53
N ILE A 96 10.35 -10.63 0.40
CA ILE A 96 10.56 -9.18 0.31
C ILE A 96 10.83 -8.68 1.73
N THR A 97 11.98 -8.04 1.92
CA THR A 97 12.42 -7.51 3.23
C THR A 97 12.36 -5.98 3.29
N THR A 98 12.14 -5.32 2.15
CA THR A 98 12.12 -3.85 2.09
C THR A 98 11.01 -3.36 1.19
N LEU A 99 10.23 -2.40 1.68
CA LEU A 99 9.25 -1.67 0.89
C LEU A 99 9.70 -0.23 0.71
N GLU A 100 9.61 0.27 -0.51
CA GLU A 100 9.81 1.69 -0.84
C GLU A 100 8.47 2.31 -1.23
N ALA A 101 8.14 3.50 -0.72
CA ALA A 101 6.94 4.22 -1.11
C ALA A 101 7.27 5.68 -1.41
N GLU A 102 6.61 6.27 -2.40
CA GLU A 102 6.76 7.69 -2.69
C GLU A 102 5.50 8.49 -2.40
N THR A 103 5.65 9.65 -1.76
CA THR A 103 4.55 10.57 -1.46
C THR A 103 4.83 11.98 -1.98
N LEU A 104 3.76 12.75 -2.19
CA LEU A 104 3.90 14.20 -2.41
C LEU A 104 4.19 14.87 -1.06
N PRO A 105 5.07 15.88 -1.00
CA PRO A 105 5.27 16.66 0.21
C PRO A 105 3.96 17.23 0.79
N GLU A 106 3.01 17.57 -0.07
CA GLU A 106 1.71 18.15 0.28
C GLU A 106 0.72 17.11 0.84
N ASN A 107 0.94 15.81 0.59
CA ASN A 107 0.07 14.74 1.10
C ASN A 107 0.39 14.48 2.59
N ARG A 108 0.02 15.45 3.44
CA ARG A 108 0.29 15.42 4.89
C ARG A 108 -0.29 14.17 5.56
N LYS A 109 -1.42 13.65 5.08
CA LYS A 109 -2.03 12.41 5.61
C LYS A 109 -1.12 11.21 5.37
N ALA A 110 -0.69 10.98 4.13
CA ALA A 110 0.22 9.88 3.79
C ALA A 110 1.59 10.03 4.50
N ASN A 111 2.16 11.24 4.49
CA ASN A 111 3.43 11.53 5.17
C ASN A 111 3.36 11.26 6.67
N SER A 112 2.27 11.65 7.33
CA SER A 112 2.07 11.39 8.76
C SER A 112 1.86 9.90 9.05
N LEU A 113 1.10 9.20 8.18
CA LEU A 113 0.92 7.75 8.27
C LEU A 113 2.26 7.02 8.16
N PHE A 114 3.03 7.30 7.11
CA PHE A 114 4.31 6.63 6.86
C PHE A 114 5.33 6.88 7.96
N LYS A 115 5.38 8.11 8.49
CA LYS A 115 6.17 8.41 9.68
C LYS A 115 5.72 7.61 10.90
N ALA A 116 4.41 7.51 11.15
CA ALA A 116 3.86 6.74 12.27
C ALA A 116 4.10 5.22 12.14
N LEU A 117 4.30 4.73 10.92
CA LEU A 117 4.64 3.34 10.63
C LEU A 117 6.15 3.07 10.64
N GLY A 118 6.97 4.02 11.12
CA GLY A 118 8.42 3.84 11.23
C GLY A 118 9.19 4.05 9.91
N GLY A 119 8.55 4.58 8.87
CA GLY A 119 9.18 4.82 7.58
C GLY A 119 10.39 5.77 7.69
N LYS A 120 11.49 5.39 7.06
CA LYS A 120 12.73 6.19 6.97
C LYS A 120 12.72 6.98 5.67
N VAL A 121 12.96 8.28 5.73
CA VAL A 121 13.10 9.08 4.51
C VAL A 121 14.48 8.84 3.92
N ILE A 122 14.54 8.18 2.76
CA ILE A 122 15.80 7.87 2.05
C ILE A 122 16.11 8.88 0.93
N ARG A 123 15.11 9.65 0.48
CA ARG A 123 15.27 10.77 -0.44
C ARG A 123 14.24 11.87 -0.12
N PRO A 124 14.67 13.01 0.47
CA PRO A 124 13.76 14.08 0.90
C PRO A 124 13.48 15.17 -0.16
N LEU A 125 14.05 15.09 -1.36
CA LEU A 125 14.07 16.21 -2.33
C LEU A 125 12.83 16.26 -3.24
N PRO A 126 12.31 17.46 -3.59
CA PRO A 126 11.26 17.62 -4.58
C PRO A 126 11.61 16.92 -5.91
N PRO A 127 10.61 16.32 -6.60
CA PRO A 127 9.18 16.51 -6.39
C PRO A 127 8.50 15.52 -5.42
N THR A 128 9.24 14.57 -4.82
CA THR A 128 8.63 13.49 -4.01
C THR A 128 9.44 13.17 -2.75
N THR A 129 8.77 12.72 -1.69
CA THR A 129 9.45 12.12 -0.53
C THR A 129 9.44 10.61 -0.71
N VAL A 130 10.62 9.98 -0.65
CA VAL A 130 10.76 8.52 -0.69
C VAL A 130 10.96 7.98 0.71
N TRP A 131 10.10 7.03 1.08
CA TRP A 131 10.09 6.32 2.33
C TRP A 131 10.56 4.90 2.12
N GLU A 132 11.37 4.40 3.04
CA GLU A 132 11.76 3.01 3.13
C GLU A 132 11.22 2.41 4.43
N PHE A 133 10.74 1.17 4.33
CA PHE A 133 10.30 0.36 5.44
C PHE A 133 11.03 -0.98 5.40
N GLU A 134 11.61 -1.38 6.52
CA GLU A 134 11.96 -2.79 6.74
C GLU A 134 10.66 -3.54 7.08
N VAL A 135 10.45 -4.69 6.45
CA VAL A 135 9.14 -5.36 6.45
C VAL A 135 8.79 -5.92 7.83
N ASP A 136 9.75 -6.49 8.55
CA ASP A 136 9.50 -7.02 9.90
C ASP A 136 9.24 -5.89 10.91
N ASP A 137 10.03 -4.81 10.87
CA ASP A 137 9.82 -3.60 11.66
C ASP A 137 8.43 -3.00 11.39
N LEU A 138 8.02 -2.92 10.13
CA LEU A 138 6.70 -2.42 9.73
C LEU A 138 5.57 -3.29 10.28
N ILE A 139 5.70 -4.61 10.16
CA ILE A 139 4.73 -5.57 10.72
C ILE A 139 4.63 -5.39 12.24
N ASP A 140 5.77 -5.29 12.92
CA ASP A 140 5.79 -5.14 14.37
C ASP A 140 5.20 -3.80 14.79
N GLN A 141 5.50 -2.69 14.12
CA GLN A 141 4.83 -1.40 14.37
C GLN A 141 3.31 -1.51 14.23
N LEU A 142 2.83 -2.16 13.16
CA LEU A 142 1.40 -2.34 12.91
C LEU A 142 0.70 -3.21 13.97
N LYS A 143 1.36 -4.26 14.48
CA LYS A 143 0.82 -5.10 15.57
C LYS A 143 0.59 -4.33 16.87
N HIS A 144 1.42 -3.33 17.15
CA HIS A 144 1.32 -2.51 18.37
C HIS A 144 0.28 -1.39 18.25
N MET A 145 -0.30 -1.15 17.06
CA MET A 145 -1.35 -0.14 16.91
C MET A 145 -2.69 -0.65 17.45
N GLU A 146 -3.36 0.17 18.26
CA GLU A 146 -4.70 -0.15 18.78
C GLU A 146 -5.82 0.03 17.74
N LYS A 147 -5.56 0.82 16.67
CA LYS A 147 -6.53 1.13 15.61
C LYS A 147 -5.92 1.00 14.22
N PRO A 148 -6.71 0.59 13.21
CA PRO A 148 -8.12 0.18 13.29
C PRO A 148 -8.29 -1.22 13.93
N GLU A 149 -9.46 -1.49 14.51
CA GLU A 149 -9.77 -2.76 15.19
C GLU A 149 -9.51 -3.99 14.31
N GLY A 150 -9.73 -3.87 13.00
CA GLY A 150 -9.49 -4.91 12.02
C GLY A 150 -8.02 -5.35 11.88
N LEU A 151 -7.03 -4.58 12.38
CA LEU A 151 -5.62 -4.99 12.32
C LEU A 151 -5.39 -6.30 13.07
N ARG A 152 -6.08 -6.51 14.20
CA ARG A 152 -5.98 -7.76 14.96
C ARG A 152 -6.41 -8.97 14.13
N ALA A 153 -7.47 -8.83 13.35
CA ALA A 153 -7.97 -9.88 12.47
C ALA A 153 -6.99 -10.18 11.32
N VAL A 154 -6.33 -9.15 10.77
CA VAL A 154 -5.30 -9.33 9.73
C VAL A 154 -4.14 -10.19 10.26
N PHE A 155 -3.67 -9.93 11.48
CA PHE A 155 -2.56 -10.68 12.07
C PHE A 155 -2.94 -12.06 12.61
N SER A 156 -4.19 -12.28 13.04
CA SER A 156 -4.62 -13.61 13.48
C SER A 156 -4.85 -14.59 12.33
N THR A 157 -5.14 -14.09 11.14
CA THR A 157 -5.48 -14.91 9.96
C THR A 157 -4.25 -15.28 9.14
N ASN A 158 -3.20 -14.44 9.19
CA ASN A 158 -2.00 -14.56 8.35
C ASN A 158 -0.71 -14.68 9.20
N GLY A 159 -0.85 -15.00 10.49
CA GLY A 159 0.23 -15.15 11.46
C GLY A 159 0.86 -16.53 11.47
#